data_AF-A0A7S2JTQ6-F1
#
_entry.id   AF-A0A7S2JTQ6-F1
#
_cell.length_a   1.000
_cell.length_b   1.000
_cell.length_c   1.000
_cell.angle_alpha   90.00
_cell.angle_beta   90.00
_cell.angle_gamma   90.00
#
_symmetry.space_group_name_H-M   'P 1'
#
loop_
_entity.id
_entity.type
_entity.pdbx_description
1 polymer ?
#
loop_
_entity_poly.entity_id
_entity_poly.type
_entity_poly.pdbx_seq_one_letter_code
_entity_poly.pdbx_strand_id
1 'polypeptide(L)'
;PSPHPVLSTIFPTSTLLLSPMATMMFAQSSSRFMTLYCAKLLPTTTSRSFSQSTEKLKIIFDTYRNENYSMETERAFQNEIMRVLDRNQNHQIYARDVRVFINNIGAMDKIGHDEIEFAVSEIGGGSDTASIDKMRSFLSS
;
A
#
# COMPACT_ATOMS: atom_id res chain seq x y z
N PRO A 1 33.15 9.34 43.91
CA PRO A 1 32.15 10.34 44.34
C PRO A 1 32.83 11.68 44.61
N SER A 2 32.79 12.57 43.61
CA SER A 2 33.37 13.91 43.66
C SER A 2 32.30 14.89 43.18
N PRO A 3 31.95 15.94 43.94
CA PRO A 3 30.89 16.89 43.60
C PRO A 3 31.43 18.16 42.92
N HIS A 4 30.47 19.01 42.50
CA HIS A 4 30.56 20.42 42.05
C HIS A 4 30.61 20.67 40.53
N PRO A 5 30.14 21.84 40.02
CA PRO A 5 28.99 22.65 40.45
C PRO A 5 28.07 23.08 39.29
N VAL A 6 26.85 23.47 39.65
CA VAL A 6 25.85 24.17 38.82
C VAL A 6 26.21 25.64 38.76
N LEU A 7 26.13 26.31 37.59
CA LEU A 7 25.85 27.75 37.51
C LEU A 7 25.39 28.18 36.11
N SER A 8 24.39 29.03 36.16
CA SER A 8 23.47 29.55 35.14
C SER A 8 23.89 30.91 34.56
N THR A 9 23.61 31.16 33.28
CA THR A 9 23.47 32.48 32.61
C THR A 9 22.71 32.23 31.29
N ILE A 10 21.51 32.75 30.96
CA ILE A 10 20.84 34.08 30.99
C ILE A 10 21.22 35.02 29.82
N PHE A 11 20.22 35.22 28.92
CA PHE A 11 19.93 36.29 27.91
C PHE A 11 20.83 36.43 26.65
N PRO A 12 20.38 37.08 25.53
CA PRO A 12 19.15 37.85 25.29
C PRO A 12 18.33 37.53 24.02
N THR A 13 17.13 38.09 24.04
CA THR A 13 16.13 38.41 23.00
C THR A 13 16.70 38.95 21.68
N SER A 14 16.21 38.42 20.56
CA SER A 14 16.12 39.13 19.27
C SER A 14 14.77 38.84 18.62
N THR A 15 13.90 39.85 18.67
CA THR A 15 12.68 40.03 17.88
C THR A 15 13.00 40.42 16.43
N LEU A 16 11.96 40.37 15.57
CA LEU A 16 11.80 40.92 14.21
C LEU A 16 12.05 39.89 13.09
N LEU A 17 11.24 39.70 12.04
CA LEU A 17 10.03 40.34 11.51
C LEU A 17 9.49 39.44 10.36
N LEU A 18 8.21 39.60 10.01
CA LEU A 18 7.64 39.46 8.65
C LEU A 18 7.30 38.06 8.08
N SER A 19 6.04 37.62 8.28
CA SER A 19 5.04 37.41 7.21
C SER A 19 3.97 36.37 7.58
N PRO A 20 2.68 36.74 7.66
CA PRO A 20 1.59 35.81 7.38
C PRO A 20 1.06 36.11 5.96
N MET A 21 1.54 35.37 4.97
CA MET A 21 0.89 35.36 3.66
C MET A 21 -0.31 34.42 3.67
N ALA A 22 -1.40 34.96 3.13
CA ALA A 22 -2.50 34.26 2.49
C ALA A 22 -3.49 33.50 3.39
N THR A 23 -4.47 34.27 3.88
CA THR A 23 -5.84 33.84 4.14
C THR A 23 -6.35 32.97 2.98
N MET A 24 -6.54 31.67 3.23
CA MET A 24 -7.31 30.79 2.34
C MET A 24 -8.79 31.22 2.40
N MET A 25 -9.31 31.74 1.29
CA MET A 25 -10.76 31.82 1.10
C MET A 25 -11.27 30.50 0.56
N PHE A 26 -12.10 29.85 1.37
CA PHE A 26 -12.94 28.73 0.98
C PHE A 26 -14.13 29.20 0.13
N ALA A 27 -14.53 28.28 -0.75
CA ALA A 27 -15.87 28.10 -1.33
C ALA A 27 -16.32 29.06 -2.45
N GLN A 28 -16.57 28.51 -3.65
CA GLN A 28 -17.87 27.94 -3.95
C GLN A 28 -17.88 27.17 -5.28
N SER A 29 -18.56 26.03 -5.20
CA SER A 29 -19.10 25.18 -6.25
C SER A 29 -19.62 25.94 -7.48
N SER A 30 -19.29 25.43 -8.67
CA SER A 30 -20.27 25.33 -9.75
C SER A 30 -19.98 24.09 -10.59
N SER A 31 -20.85 23.10 -10.41
CA SER A 31 -21.16 22.04 -11.35
C SER A 31 -21.15 22.54 -12.80
N ARG A 32 -20.34 21.88 -13.64
CA ARG A 32 -20.70 21.59 -15.03
C ARG A 32 -20.30 20.16 -15.34
N PHE A 33 -21.28 19.28 -15.20
CA PHE A 33 -21.39 18.06 -15.97
C PHE A 33 -21.02 18.34 -17.44
N MET A 34 -19.93 17.77 -17.92
CA MET A 34 -19.72 17.46 -19.34
C MET A 34 -19.19 16.04 -19.42
N THR A 35 -20.16 15.13 -19.43
CA THR A 35 -20.10 13.80 -20.03
C THR A 35 -19.66 13.92 -21.50
N LEU A 36 -19.14 12.83 -22.06
CA LEU A 36 -18.69 12.61 -23.46
C LEU A 36 -17.19 12.93 -23.62
N TYR A 37 -16.27 11.98 -23.74
CA TYR A 37 -16.30 10.81 -24.61
C TYR A 37 -15.68 9.59 -23.91
N CYS A 38 -16.50 8.56 -23.79
CA CYS A 38 -16.09 7.20 -23.49
C CYS A 38 -15.30 6.68 -24.71
N ALA A 39 -14.00 6.97 -24.76
CA ALA A 39 -13.10 6.21 -25.61
C ALA A 39 -13.07 4.80 -25.01
N LYS A 40 -13.78 3.89 -25.68
CA LYS A 40 -13.60 2.44 -25.59
C LYS A 40 -12.16 2.09 -25.97
N LEU A 41 -11.20 2.46 -25.14
CA LEU A 41 -10.00 1.66 -24.97
C LEU A 41 -10.50 0.47 -24.17
N LEU A 42 -10.97 -0.58 -24.88
CA LEU A 42 -10.97 -1.89 -24.25
C LEU A 42 -9.53 -2.07 -23.76
N PRO A 43 -9.28 -2.20 -22.44
CA PRO A 43 -8.05 -2.82 -22.05
C PRO A 43 -8.12 -4.22 -22.66
N THR A 44 -7.29 -4.47 -23.67
CA THR A 44 -6.92 -5.81 -24.07
C THR A 44 -6.06 -6.38 -22.94
N THR A 45 -6.60 -6.42 -21.73
CA THR A 45 -6.07 -7.28 -20.69
C THR A 45 -6.44 -8.67 -21.15
N THR A 46 -5.43 -9.39 -21.58
CA THR A 46 -5.46 -10.84 -21.62
C THR A 46 -5.90 -11.28 -20.23
N SER A 47 -7.22 -11.45 -20.05
CA SER A 47 -7.83 -11.87 -18.79
C SER A 47 -7.35 -13.28 -18.57
N ARG A 48 -6.19 -13.42 -17.94
CA ARG A 48 -5.86 -14.67 -17.26
C ARG A 48 -7.03 -14.87 -16.31
N SER A 49 -7.82 -15.91 -16.57
CA SER A 49 -8.90 -16.31 -15.68
C SER A 49 -8.22 -16.77 -14.41
N PHE A 50 -7.97 -15.82 -13.51
CA PHE A 50 -7.52 -16.08 -12.17
C PHE A 50 -8.58 -16.93 -11.48
N SER A 51 -8.15 -17.89 -10.68
CA SER A 51 -9.07 -18.62 -9.82
C SER A 51 -9.80 -17.71 -8.85
N GLN A 52 -10.88 -18.23 -8.28
CA GLN A 52 -11.62 -17.54 -7.23
C GLN A 52 -10.71 -17.19 -6.04
N SER A 53 -9.69 -18.00 -5.74
CA SER A 53 -8.75 -17.76 -4.64
C SER A 53 -7.84 -16.56 -4.91
N THR A 54 -7.31 -16.42 -6.14
CA THR A 54 -6.50 -15.27 -6.54
C THR A 54 -7.34 -13.99 -6.60
N GLU A 55 -8.60 -14.07 -7.04
CA GLU A 55 -9.51 -12.93 -7.02
C GLU A 55 -9.83 -12.47 -5.59
N LYS A 56 -10.13 -13.39 -4.67
CA LYS A 56 -10.30 -13.08 -3.23
C LYS A 56 -9.07 -12.40 -2.65
N LEU A 57 -7.89 -12.94 -2.93
CA LEU A 57 -6.63 -12.38 -2.46
C LEU A 57 -6.44 -10.94 -2.97
N LYS A 58 -6.75 -10.69 -4.25
CA LYS A 58 -6.69 -9.36 -4.84
C LYS A 58 -7.64 -8.37 -4.13
N ILE A 59 -8.90 -8.78 -3.92
CA ILE A 59 -9.90 -7.95 -3.21
C ILE A 59 -9.41 -7.56 -1.81
N ILE A 60 -8.76 -8.48 -1.10
CA ILE A 60 -8.19 -8.20 0.23
C ILE A 60 -7.10 -7.13 0.15
N PHE A 61 -6.14 -7.25 -0.77
CA PHE A 61 -5.10 -6.24 -0.96
C PHE A 61 -5.67 -4.88 -1.39
N ASP A 62 -6.64 -4.86 -2.30
CA ASP A 62 -7.28 -3.64 -2.77
C ASP A 62 -8.06 -2.94 -1.65
N THR A 63 -8.76 -3.71 -0.82
CA THR A 63 -9.49 -3.19 0.35
C THR A 63 -8.51 -2.60 1.36
N TYR A 64 -7.45 -3.35 1.70
CA TYR A 64 -6.40 -2.88 2.61
C TYR A 64 -5.72 -1.61 2.09
N ARG A 65 -5.44 -1.54 0.79
CA ARG A 65 -4.90 -0.34 0.13
C ARG A 65 -5.86 0.84 0.24
N ASN A 66 -7.13 0.65 -0.08
CA ASN A 66 -8.12 1.72 -0.06
C ASN A 66 -8.34 2.28 1.35
N GLU A 67 -8.24 1.43 2.38
CA GLU A 67 -8.41 1.85 3.77
C GLU A 67 -7.18 2.53 4.35
N ASN A 68 -5.97 2.06 4.03
CA ASN A 68 -4.73 2.49 4.71
C ASN A 68 -3.82 3.38 3.84
N TYR A 69 -3.97 3.34 2.51
CA TYR A 69 -3.08 3.96 1.52
C TYR A 69 -3.85 4.79 0.49
N SER A 70 -5.04 5.31 0.83
CA SER A 70 -5.92 6.05 -0.09
C SER A 70 -5.27 7.29 -0.73
N MET A 71 -4.30 7.92 -0.04
CA MET A 71 -3.58 9.10 -0.53
C MET A 71 -2.24 8.75 -1.20
N GLU A 72 -1.82 7.49 -1.16
CA GLU A 72 -0.54 7.06 -1.69
C GLU A 72 -0.62 6.54 -3.12
N THR A 73 0.48 6.71 -3.87
CA THR A 73 0.61 6.11 -5.19
C THR A 73 0.64 4.58 -5.09
N GLU A 74 0.09 3.90 -6.10
CA GLU A 74 0.11 2.43 -6.19
C GLU A 74 1.52 1.87 -6.04
N ARG A 75 2.53 2.52 -6.63
CA ARG A 75 3.92 2.10 -6.56
C ARG A 75 4.49 2.14 -5.14
N ALA A 76 4.10 3.14 -4.34
CA ALA A 76 4.53 3.25 -2.94
C ALA A 76 3.95 2.11 -2.11
N PHE A 77 2.63 1.89 -2.23
CA PHE A 77 1.93 0.74 -1.63
C PHE A 77 2.59 -0.59 -2.00
N GLN A 78 2.83 -0.83 -3.29
CA GLN A 78 3.47 -2.06 -3.75
C GLN A 78 4.85 -2.27 -3.15
N ASN A 79 5.68 -1.24 -3.09
CA ASN A 79 7.02 -1.36 -2.50
C ASN A 79 6.95 -1.71 -1.01
N GLU A 80 6.01 -1.12 -0.28
CA GLU A 80 5.81 -1.42 1.14
C GLU A 80 5.32 -2.86 1.33
N ILE A 81 4.32 -3.29 0.56
CA ILE A 81 3.82 -4.68 0.60
C ILE A 81 4.92 -5.67 0.23
N MET A 82 5.69 -5.43 -0.83
CA MET A 82 6.79 -6.32 -1.20
C MET A 82 7.85 -6.41 -0.10
N ARG A 83 8.15 -5.30 0.57
CA ARG A 83 9.09 -5.29 1.71
C ARG A 83 8.57 -6.11 2.90
N VAL A 84 7.26 -6.07 3.16
CA VAL A 84 6.64 -6.85 4.22
C VAL A 84 6.60 -8.35 3.88
N LEU A 85 6.31 -8.68 2.62
CA LEU A 85 6.17 -10.06 2.16
C LEU A 85 7.52 -10.75 1.89
N ASP A 86 8.55 -10.04 1.43
CA ASP A 86 9.93 -10.56 1.22
C ASP A 86 10.73 -10.54 2.53
N ARG A 87 10.24 -11.24 3.55
CA ARG A 87 10.86 -11.27 4.88
C ARG A 87 12.28 -11.84 4.86
N ASN A 88 12.57 -12.74 3.92
CA ASN A 88 13.87 -13.42 3.80
C ASN A 88 14.84 -12.68 2.87
N GLN A 89 14.43 -11.56 2.27
CA GLN A 89 15.23 -10.78 1.32
C GLN A 89 15.81 -11.62 0.18
N ASN A 90 15.05 -12.63 -0.27
CA ASN A 90 15.46 -13.56 -1.32
C ASN A 90 14.65 -13.37 -2.61
N HIS A 91 13.84 -12.31 -2.67
CA HIS A 91 12.99 -11.99 -3.82
C HIS A 91 11.95 -13.06 -4.16
N GLN A 92 11.62 -13.91 -3.18
CA GLN A 92 10.60 -14.96 -3.27
C GLN A 92 9.58 -14.76 -2.15
N ILE A 93 8.31 -14.70 -2.53
CA ILE A 93 7.19 -14.56 -1.61
C ILE A 93 6.60 -15.94 -1.38
N TYR A 94 6.63 -16.37 -0.12
CA TYR A 94 6.08 -17.64 0.31
C TYR A 94 4.62 -17.46 0.74
N ALA A 95 3.78 -18.48 0.51
CA ALA A 95 2.39 -18.48 0.97
C ALA A 95 2.25 -18.25 2.48
N ARG A 96 3.21 -18.74 3.28
CA ARG A 96 3.26 -18.49 4.72
C ARG A 96 3.38 -16.99 5.06
N ASP A 97 4.15 -16.23 4.29
CA ASP A 97 4.40 -14.81 4.55
C ASP A 97 3.16 -13.99 4.18
N VAL A 98 2.50 -14.35 3.08
CA VAL A 98 1.18 -13.81 2.69
C VAL A 98 0.12 -14.11 3.75
N ARG A 99 0.09 -15.34 4.27
CA ARG A 99 -0.83 -15.73 5.35
C ARG A 99 -0.60 -14.91 6.62
N VAL A 100 0.65 -14.74 7.04
CA VAL A 100 0.99 -13.92 8.21
C VAL A 100 0.53 -12.48 7.99
N PHE A 101 0.74 -11.93 6.79
CA PHE A 101 0.26 -10.60 6.44
C PHE A 101 -1.28 -10.48 6.53
N ILE A 102 -2.02 -11.40 5.90
CA ILE A 102 -3.50 -11.43 5.93
C ILE A 102 -4.04 -11.55 7.35
N ASN A 103 -3.39 -12.37 8.18
CA ASN A 103 -3.72 -12.49 9.59
C ASN A 103 -3.48 -11.19 10.36
N ASN A 104 -2.37 -10.49 10.08
CA ASN A 104 -2.04 -9.24 10.75
C ASN A 104 -3.00 -8.10 10.40
N ILE A 105 -3.56 -8.08 9.19
CA ILE A 105 -4.58 -7.11 8.79
C ILE A 105 -6.01 -7.54 9.19
N GLY A 106 -6.17 -8.71 9.83
CA GLY A 106 -7.46 -9.19 10.32
C GLY A 106 -8.42 -9.72 9.25
N ALA A 107 -7.92 -10.16 8.09
CA ALA A 107 -8.73 -10.58 6.93
C ALA A 107 -8.79 -12.12 6.72
N MET A 108 -8.41 -12.92 7.72
CA MET A 108 -8.42 -14.40 7.63
C MET A 108 -9.83 -15.00 7.55
N ASP A 109 -10.88 -14.24 7.85
CA ASP A 109 -12.27 -14.66 7.65
C ASP A 109 -12.70 -14.63 6.16
N LYS A 110 -11.94 -13.93 5.31
CA LYS A 110 -12.26 -13.75 3.89
C LYS A 110 -11.64 -14.82 2.98
N ILE A 111 -10.58 -15.47 3.43
CA ILE A 111 -9.81 -16.42 2.62
C ILE A 111 -9.20 -17.52 3.49
N GLY A 112 -9.37 -18.77 3.06
CA GLY A 112 -8.84 -19.94 3.75
C GLY A 112 -7.33 -20.13 3.58
N HIS A 113 -6.73 -20.92 4.47
CA HIS A 113 -5.30 -21.24 4.42
C HIS A 113 -4.87 -21.89 3.10
N ASP A 114 -5.66 -22.84 2.61
CA ASP A 114 -5.41 -23.57 1.36
C ASP A 114 -5.66 -22.67 0.14
N GLU A 115 -6.60 -21.72 0.26
CA GLU A 115 -6.88 -20.75 -0.80
C GLU A 115 -5.70 -19.79 -0.99
N ILE A 116 -5.04 -19.37 0.11
CA ILE A 116 -3.83 -18.54 0.04
C ILE A 116 -2.68 -19.31 -0.62
N GLU A 117 -2.47 -20.58 -0.24
CA GLU A 117 -1.44 -21.42 -0.85
C GLU A 117 -1.69 -21.64 -2.34
N PHE A 118 -2.94 -21.94 -2.70
CA PHE A 118 -3.36 -22.07 -4.09
C PHE A 118 -3.15 -20.77 -4.86
N ALA A 119 -3.52 -19.62 -4.29
CA ALA A 119 -3.38 -18.33 -4.94
C ALA A 119 -1.92 -17.95 -5.19
N VAL A 120 -1.04 -18.16 -4.21
CA VAL A 120 0.40 -17.92 -4.38
C VAL A 120 0.99 -18.87 -5.39
N SER A 121 0.56 -20.14 -5.40
CA SER A 121 1.00 -21.11 -6.40
C SER A 121 0.59 -20.73 -7.81
N GLU A 122 -0.66 -20.29 -7.99
CA GLU A 122 -1.17 -19.80 -9.28
C GLU A 122 -0.38 -18.57 -9.77
N ILE A 123 -0.14 -17.58 -8.91
CA ILE A 123 0.68 -16.40 -9.24
C ILE A 123 2.11 -16.82 -9.58
N GLY A 124 2.66 -17.77 -8.82
CA GLY A 124 4.00 -18.35 -9.02
C GLY A 124 4.15 -19.18 -10.29
N GLY A 125 3.05 -19.61 -10.92
CA GLY A 125 3.05 -20.52 -12.07
C GLY A 125 3.23 -21.98 -11.67
N GLY A 126 2.62 -22.40 -10.56
CA GLY A 126 2.65 -23.78 -10.02
C GLY A 126 3.76 -24.04 -9.00
N SER A 127 4.43 -23.01 -8.50
CA SER A 127 5.48 -23.10 -7.47
C SER A 127 4.92 -22.71 -6.11
N ASP A 128 5.42 -23.26 -5.01
CA ASP A 128 5.01 -22.86 -3.65
C ASP A 128 5.40 -21.40 -3.29
N THR A 129 6.11 -20.73 -4.20
CA THR A 129 6.53 -19.33 -4.10
C THR A 129 6.18 -18.54 -5.36
N ALA A 130 5.96 -17.24 -5.18
CA ALA A 130 5.87 -16.27 -6.25
C ALA A 130 7.08 -15.33 -6.23
N SER A 131 7.69 -15.05 -7.38
CA SER A 131 8.71 -14.00 -7.44
C SER A 131 8.09 -12.63 -7.19
N ILE A 132 8.89 -11.70 -6.64
CA ILE A 132 8.43 -10.32 -6.40
C ILE A 132 7.83 -9.69 -7.66
N ASP A 133 8.44 -9.89 -8.82
CA ASP A 133 7.95 -9.29 -10.07
C ASP A 133 6.56 -9.82 -10.46
N LYS A 134 6.31 -11.12 -10.25
CA LYS A 134 5.00 -11.73 -10.50
C LYS A 134 3.96 -11.20 -9.52
N MET A 135 4.32 -11.09 -8.24
CA MET A 135 3.41 -10.54 -7.22
C MET A 135 3.11 -9.06 -7.48
N ARG A 136 4.12 -8.27 -7.86
CA ARG A 136 3.92 -6.86 -8.22
C ARG A 136 3.01 -6.73 -9.44
N SER A 137 3.22 -7.56 -10.46
CA SER A 137 2.33 -7.60 -11.63
C SER A 137 0.90 -7.98 -11.26
N PHE A 138 0.72 -8.89 -10.30
CA PHE A 138 -0.59 -9.29 -9.79
C PHE A 138 -1.31 -8.16 -9.05
N LEU A 139 -0.60 -7.33 -8.29
CA LEU A 139 -1.18 -6.16 -7.61
C LEU A 139 -1.49 -4.98 -8.54
N SER A 140 -0.98 -4.98 -9.77
CA SER A 140 -1.25 -3.94 -10.79
C SER A 140 -2.31 -4.32 -11.83
N SER A 141 -2.58 -5.62 -12.00
CA SER A 141 -3.63 -6.14 -12.88
C SER A 141 -4.98 -6.02 -12.20
#